data_AF-A0A3C1CB45-F1
#
_entry.id   AF-A0A3C1CB45-F1
#
_cell.length_a   1.000
_cell.length_b   1.000
_cell.length_c   1.000
_cell.angle_alpha   90.00
_cell.angle_beta   90.00
_cell.angle_gamma   90.00
#
_symmetry.space_group_name_H-M   'P 1'
#
loop_
_entity.id
_entity.type
_entity.pdbx_description
1 polymer ?
#
loop_
_entity_poly.entity_id
_entity_poly.type
_entity_poly.pdbx_seq_one_letter_code
_entity_poly.pdbx_strand_id
1 'polypeptide(L)'
;MDLFILGLLILLNGLFSLSEIALVSARKARLEHLAEKGNKRAQTALELSNHPEFFLSAVQIGITLISILTGVYSGEKFSANLLPYLMRWGIKPDVAETLSTILIVIFVTFLSIIFGELIPKRIGLIRAEKLAMATAGPMKMFAQLTYPIVWLLNESSSLFFKLFKIRKSANDAITEEEIKTLITEGTEAGTIEEEEQEIIERVFHLSDRTITSLMTHRSDIIWFDENE
;
A
#
# COMPACT_ATOMS: atom_id res chain seq x y z
N MET A 1 9.92 20.00 28.90
CA MET A 1 8.58 19.51 28.51
C MET A 1 8.42 19.53 27.00
N ASP A 2 8.71 20.65 26.32
CA ASP A 2 8.51 20.77 24.87
C ASP A 2 9.33 19.78 24.02
N LEU A 3 10.58 19.52 24.42
CA LEU A 3 11.44 18.54 23.75
C LEU A 3 10.91 17.10 23.86
N PHE A 4 10.24 16.78 24.96
CA PHE A 4 9.60 15.48 25.18
C PHE A 4 8.37 15.32 24.31
N ILE A 5 7.53 16.37 24.22
CA ILE A 5 6.35 16.38 23.34
C ILE A 5 6.77 16.21 21.88
N LEU A 6 7.79 16.96 21.44
CA LEU A 6 8.34 16.85 20.09
C LEU A 6 8.86 15.42 19.80
N GLY A 7 9.65 14.86 20.73
CA GLY A 7 10.15 13.49 20.62
C GLY A 7 9.01 12.46 20.54
N LEU A 8 7.97 12.63 21.35
CA LEU A 8 6.80 11.76 21.34
C LEU A 8 6.03 11.84 20.01
N LEU A 9 5.85 13.05 19.46
CA LEU A 9 5.21 13.25 18.15
C LEU A 9 6.00 12.58 17.03
N ILE A 10 7.33 12.74 17.00
CA ILE A 10 8.20 12.09 16.00
C ILE A 10 8.11 10.56 16.11
N LEU A 11 8.13 10.02 17.33
CA LEU A 11 8.00 8.57 17.54
C LEU A 11 6.62 8.05 17.13
N LEU A 12 5.55 8.79 17.42
CA LEU A 12 4.20 8.45 17.02
C LEU A 12 4.08 8.44 15.49
N ASN A 13 4.63 9.45 14.81
CA ASN A 13 4.71 9.47 13.35
C ASN A 13 5.47 8.25 12.82
N GLY A 14 6.61 7.93 13.44
CA GLY A 14 7.37 6.73 13.13
C GLY A 14 6.58 5.44 13.26
N LEU A 15 5.74 5.31 14.28
CA LEU A 15 4.88 4.13 14.45
C LEU A 15 3.85 4.01 13.31
N PHE A 16 3.22 5.12 12.91
CA PHE A 16 2.28 5.14 11.80
C PHE A 16 2.97 4.78 10.47
N SER A 17 4.08 5.45 10.19
CA SER A 17 4.91 5.25 8.99
C SER A 17 5.45 3.82 8.87
N LEU A 18 5.90 3.24 9.99
CA LEU A 18 6.32 1.84 10.08
C LEU A 18 5.16 0.88 9.84
N SER A 19 4.00 1.16 10.44
CA SER A 19 2.82 0.29 10.32
C SER A 19 2.28 0.26 8.90
N GLU A 20 2.22 1.41 8.24
CA GLU A 20 1.86 1.56 6.83
C GLU A 20 2.69 0.62 5.96
N ILE A 21 4.01 0.80 5.98
CA ILE A 21 4.91 0.07 5.11
C ILE A 21 5.01 -1.41 5.48
N ALA A 22 4.98 -1.74 6.78
CA ALA A 22 4.98 -3.13 7.22
C ALA A 22 3.73 -3.87 6.71
N LEU A 23 2.55 -3.25 6.76
CA LEU A 23 1.31 -3.88 6.30
C LEU A 23 1.29 -4.04 4.78
N VAL A 24 1.70 -3.00 4.04
CA VAL A 24 1.75 -3.01 2.57
C VAL A 24 2.76 -4.03 2.06
N SER A 25 3.88 -4.19 2.76
CA SER A 25 4.98 -5.07 2.35
C SER A 25 4.86 -6.50 2.90
N ALA A 26 3.92 -6.76 3.80
CA ALA A 26 3.71 -8.08 4.36
C ALA A 26 3.10 -9.03 3.32
N ARG A 27 3.67 -10.23 3.20
CA ARG A 27 3.15 -11.26 2.29
C ARG A 27 1.83 -11.81 2.84
N LYS A 28 0.73 -11.62 2.10
CA LYS A 28 -0.62 -12.09 2.49
C LYS A 28 -0.66 -13.59 2.79
N ALA A 29 -0.11 -14.42 1.91
CA ALA A 29 -0.02 -15.88 2.09
C ALA A 29 0.65 -16.29 3.41
N ARG A 30 1.65 -15.52 3.87
CA ARG A 30 2.32 -15.79 5.15
C ARG A 30 1.44 -15.42 6.34
N LEU A 31 0.68 -14.33 6.25
CA LEU A 31 -0.28 -13.92 7.27
C LEU A 31 -1.45 -14.89 7.36
N GLU A 32 -1.97 -15.36 6.22
CA GLU A 32 -3.01 -16.41 6.11
C GLU A 32 -2.58 -17.69 6.84
N HIS A 33 -1.41 -18.24 6.47
CA HIS A 33 -0.87 -19.44 7.13
C HIS A 33 -0.72 -19.28 8.65
N LEU A 34 -0.34 -18.10 9.12
CA LEU A 34 -0.23 -17.84 10.56
C LEU A 34 -1.60 -17.66 11.23
N ALA A 35 -2.58 -17.08 10.53
CA ALA A 35 -3.94 -16.92 11.02
C ALA A 35 -4.64 -18.29 11.16
N GLU A 36 -4.47 -19.18 10.18
CA GLU A 36 -4.96 -20.57 10.21
C GLU A 36 -4.39 -21.36 11.40
N LYS A 37 -3.14 -21.06 11.79
CA LYS A 37 -2.51 -21.61 13.00
C LYS A 37 -3.01 -20.99 14.32
N GLY A 38 -4.05 -20.17 14.27
CA GLY A 38 -4.70 -19.56 15.44
C GLY A 38 -4.07 -18.25 15.91
N ASN A 39 -3.17 -17.62 15.15
CA ASN A 39 -2.59 -16.33 15.54
C ASN A 39 -3.56 -15.18 15.27
N LYS A 40 -4.23 -14.69 16.33
CA LYS A 40 -5.18 -13.56 16.26
C LYS A 40 -4.57 -12.25 15.70
N ARG A 41 -3.27 -12.02 15.92
CA ARG A 41 -2.59 -10.83 15.37
C ARG A 41 -2.37 -10.97 13.86
N ALA A 42 -2.07 -12.17 13.38
CA ALA A 42 -1.99 -12.47 11.95
C ALA A 42 -3.34 -12.30 11.27
N GLN A 43 -4.41 -12.77 11.91
CA GLN A 43 -5.78 -12.57 11.43
C GLN A 43 -6.13 -11.08 11.30
N THR A 44 -5.82 -10.27 12.32
CA THR A 44 -6.08 -8.82 12.29
C THR A 44 -5.25 -8.12 11.21
N ALA A 45 -3.97 -8.49 11.06
CA ALA A 45 -3.12 -7.94 10.01
C ALA A 45 -3.64 -8.32 8.62
N LEU A 46 -4.08 -9.57 8.43
CA LEU A 46 -4.66 -10.04 7.18
C LEU A 46 -5.94 -9.29 6.81
N GLU A 47 -6.84 -9.06 7.78
CA GLU A 47 -8.05 -8.25 7.57
C GLU A 47 -7.70 -6.83 7.08
N LEU A 48 -6.72 -6.17 7.69
CA LEU A 48 -6.27 -4.85 7.28
C LEU A 48 -5.58 -4.87 5.91
N SER A 49 -4.80 -5.92 5.59
CA SER A 49 -4.15 -6.08 4.29
C SER A 49 -5.14 -6.40 3.15
N ASN A 50 -6.31 -6.96 3.45
CA ASN A 50 -7.34 -7.26 2.46
C ASN A 50 -8.23 -6.05 2.13
N HIS A 51 -8.34 -5.10 3.06
CA HIS A 51 -9.05 -3.82 2.84
C HIS A 51 -8.14 -2.64 3.18
N PRO A 52 -7.06 -2.43 2.40
CA PRO A 52 -6.05 -1.43 2.74
C PRO A 52 -6.56 0.00 2.60
N GLU A 53 -7.62 0.28 1.84
CA GLU A 53 -8.04 1.64 1.51
C GLU A 53 -8.38 2.46 2.78
N PHE A 54 -9.15 1.86 3.68
CA PHE A 54 -9.53 2.53 4.93
C PHE A 54 -8.34 2.68 5.88
N PHE A 55 -7.50 1.65 5.97
CA PHE A 55 -6.31 1.67 6.81
C PHE A 55 -5.29 2.71 6.33
N LEU A 56 -4.93 2.71 5.04
CA LEU A 56 -3.94 3.62 4.46
C LEU A 56 -4.41 5.07 4.61
N SER A 57 -5.69 5.32 4.33
CA SER A 57 -6.26 6.67 4.50
C SER A 57 -6.24 7.11 5.95
N ALA A 58 -6.61 6.23 6.90
CA ALA A 58 -6.55 6.54 8.33
C ALA A 58 -5.11 6.89 8.75
N VAL A 59 -4.14 6.02 8.43
CA VAL A 59 -2.73 6.22 8.78
C VAL A 59 -2.21 7.52 8.17
N GLN A 60 -2.55 7.84 6.93
CA GLN A 60 -2.14 9.08 6.27
C GLN A 60 -2.69 10.33 6.98
N ILE A 61 -3.93 10.29 7.46
CA ILE A 61 -4.50 11.36 8.30
C ILE A 61 -3.69 11.51 9.58
N GLY A 62 -3.35 10.39 10.23
CA GLY A 62 -2.51 10.37 11.43
C GLY A 62 -1.16 11.03 11.20
N ILE A 63 -0.44 10.60 10.16
CA ILE A 63 0.87 11.17 9.76
C ILE A 63 0.74 12.66 9.50
N THR A 64 -0.27 13.07 8.73
CA THR A 64 -0.49 14.47 8.37
C THR A 64 -0.77 15.33 9.60
N LEU A 65 -1.65 14.87 10.50
CA LEU A 65 -1.97 15.58 11.74
C LEU A 65 -0.72 15.75 12.62
N ILE A 66 0.07 14.69 12.78
CA ILE A 66 1.29 14.71 13.59
C ILE A 66 2.33 15.65 12.97
N SER A 67 2.50 15.61 11.64
CA SER A 67 3.41 16.50 10.92
C SER A 67 3.02 17.97 11.07
N ILE A 68 1.73 18.30 10.96
CA ILE A 68 1.23 19.67 11.19
C ILE A 68 1.48 20.10 12.65
N LEU A 69 1.13 19.27 13.62
CA LEU A 69 1.36 19.57 15.04
C LEU A 69 2.85 19.77 15.34
N THR A 70 3.71 18.91 14.78
CA THR A 70 5.18 19.01 14.90
C THR A 70 5.69 20.32 14.29
N GLY A 71 5.18 20.70 13.11
CA GLY A 71 5.53 21.96 12.44
C GLY A 71 5.13 23.19 13.26
N VAL A 72 3.87 23.25 13.72
CA VAL A 72 3.37 24.37 14.54
C VAL A 72 4.14 24.47 15.86
N TYR A 73 4.33 23.35 16.55
CA TYR A 73 5.00 23.33 17.85
C TYR A 73 6.49 23.69 17.75
N SER A 74 7.15 23.28 16.66
CA SER A 74 8.56 23.65 16.39
C SER A 74 8.72 25.12 16.04
N GLY A 75 7.83 25.67 15.21
CA GLY A 75 7.88 27.05 14.74
C GLY A 75 7.69 28.09 15.86
N GLU A 76 6.81 27.86 16.83
CA GLU A 76 6.54 28.84 17.90
C GLU A 76 7.45 28.69 19.13
N LYS A 77 7.70 27.45 19.57
CA LYS A 77 8.35 27.21 20.87
C LYS A 77 9.87 27.13 20.77
N PHE A 78 10.39 26.52 19.69
CA PHE A 78 11.82 26.23 19.59
C PHE A 78 12.59 27.37 18.92
N SER A 79 11.95 28.13 18.02
CA SER A 79 12.49 29.38 17.46
C SER A 79 12.80 30.42 18.55
N ALA A 80 11.94 30.56 19.55
CA ALA A 80 12.13 31.47 20.67
C ALA A 80 13.38 31.13 21.50
N ASN A 81 13.76 29.85 21.58
CA ASN A 81 14.94 29.41 22.33
C ASN A 81 16.26 29.74 21.60
N LEU A 82 16.26 29.77 20.26
CA LEU A 82 17.45 30.05 19.46
C LEU A 82 17.68 31.57 19.24
N LEU A 83 16.62 32.37 19.37
CA LEU A 83 16.65 33.84 19.25
C LEU A 83 17.70 34.55 20.13
N PRO A 84 17.83 34.29 21.45
CA PRO A 84 18.80 34.99 22.29
C PRO A 84 20.26 34.69 21.91
N TYR A 85 20.54 33.55 21.29
CA TYR A 85 21.89 33.21 20.80
C TYR A 85 22.23 33.98 19.53
N LEU A 86 21.26 34.14 18.62
CA LEU A 86 21.42 34.94 17.40
C LEU A 86 21.57 36.44 17.70
N MET A 87 20.83 36.95 18.69
CA MET A 87 20.96 38.33 19.15
C MET A 87 22.34 38.60 19.79
N ARG A 88 22.91 37.61 20.53
CA ARG A 88 24.28 37.71 21.07
C ARG A 88 25.36 37.80 19.99
N TRP A 89 25.09 37.33 18.78
CA TRP A 89 25.97 37.48 17.63
C TRP A 89 25.81 38.81 16.88
N GLY A 90 25.01 39.75 17.41
CA GLY A 90 24.86 41.10 16.84
C GLY A 90 23.86 41.17 15.68
N ILE A 91 23.04 40.14 15.48
CA ILE A 91 21.99 40.13 14.45
C ILE A 91 20.82 41.01 14.92
N LYS A 92 20.29 41.83 14.02
CA LYS A 92 19.12 42.67 14.29
C LYS A 92 17.91 41.82 14.72
N PRO A 93 17.08 42.28 15.67
CA PRO A 93 15.94 41.50 16.19
C PRO A 93 15.04 40.87 15.12
N ASP A 94 14.59 41.66 14.15
CA ASP A 94 13.66 41.20 13.10
C ASP A 94 14.28 40.10 12.21
N VAL A 95 15.59 40.22 11.95
CA VAL A 95 16.34 39.24 11.15
C VAL A 95 16.63 37.99 11.98
N ALA A 96 16.94 38.16 13.27
CA ALA A 96 17.22 37.06 14.18
C ALA A 96 15.98 36.19 14.40
N GLU A 97 14.78 36.78 14.49
CA GLU A 97 13.51 36.05 14.64
C GLU A 97 13.19 35.19 13.42
N THR A 98 13.27 35.80 12.23
CA THR A 98 13.04 35.09 10.96
C THR A 98 14.06 33.96 10.77
N LEU A 99 15.34 34.26 10.99
CA LEU A 99 16.42 33.29 10.81
C LEU A 99 16.33 32.14 11.83
N SER A 100 15.97 32.44 13.07
CA SER A 100 15.76 31.44 14.12
C SER A 100 14.66 30.46 13.74
N THR A 101 13.53 30.99 13.27
CA THR A 101 12.38 30.19 12.81
C THR A 101 12.77 29.28 11.65
N ILE A 102 13.43 29.82 10.62
CA ILE A 102 13.86 29.05 9.46
C ILE A 102 14.81 27.92 9.86
N LEU A 103 15.84 28.22 10.66
CA LEU A 103 16.83 27.22 11.08
C LEU A 103 16.21 26.10 11.91
N ILE A 104 15.33 26.43 12.86
CA ILE A 104 14.63 25.45 13.67
C ILE A 104 13.68 24.59 12.82
N VAL A 105 12.92 25.19 11.91
CA VAL A 105 12.02 24.44 11.02
C VAL A 105 12.82 23.46 10.16
N ILE A 106 13.93 23.89 9.55
CA ILE A 106 14.79 22.99 8.75
C ILE A 106 15.34 21.85 9.61
N PHE A 107 15.89 22.17 10.79
CA PHE A 107 16.49 21.18 11.68
C PHE A 107 15.48 20.15 12.19
N VAL A 108 14.31 20.61 12.65
CA VAL A 108 13.24 19.73 13.14
C VAL A 108 12.65 18.92 11.99
N THR A 109 12.47 19.51 10.81
CA THR A 109 12.00 18.78 9.61
C THR A 109 12.97 17.65 9.24
N PHE A 110 14.28 17.94 9.22
CA PHE A 110 15.30 16.92 8.97
C PHE A 110 15.24 15.77 9.98
N LEU A 111 15.17 16.09 11.28
CA LEU A 111 15.02 15.07 12.32
C LEU A 111 13.72 14.27 12.19
N SER A 112 12.60 14.95 11.92
CA SER A 112 11.29 14.31 11.77
C SER A 112 11.24 13.38 10.57
N ILE A 113 11.82 13.77 9.43
CA ILE A 113 11.87 12.91 8.24
C ILE A 113 12.74 11.68 8.52
N ILE A 114 13.90 11.84 9.15
CA ILE A 114 14.80 10.71 9.42
C ILE A 114 14.18 9.74 10.43
N PHE A 115 13.81 10.25 11.61
CA PHE A 115 13.39 9.42 12.73
C PHE A 115 11.91 9.08 12.73
N GLY A 116 11.07 9.95 12.17
CA GLY A 116 9.62 9.77 12.07
C GLY A 116 9.18 9.09 10.78
N GLU A 117 10.01 9.02 9.73
CA GLU A 117 9.59 8.40 8.47
C GLU A 117 10.61 7.41 7.91
N LEU A 118 11.81 7.86 7.51
CA LEU A 118 12.74 7.04 6.74
C LEU A 118 13.23 5.80 7.50
N ILE A 119 13.70 5.97 8.74
CA ILE A 119 14.19 4.85 9.56
C ILE A 119 13.04 3.87 9.87
N PRO A 120 11.88 4.33 10.39
CA PRO A 120 10.74 3.44 10.64
C PRO A 120 10.25 2.69 9.40
N LYS A 121 10.15 3.35 8.23
CA LYS A 121 9.78 2.68 6.96
C LYS A 121 10.78 1.60 6.58
N ARG A 122 12.08 1.87 6.72
CA ARG A 122 13.13 0.89 6.43
C ARG A 122 13.05 -0.34 7.36
N ILE A 123 12.77 -0.11 8.64
CA ILE A 123 12.53 -1.19 9.61
C ILE A 123 11.28 -1.99 9.25
N GLY A 124 10.20 -1.30 8.85
CA GLY A 124 8.96 -1.88 8.35
C GLY A 124 9.17 -2.82 7.17
N LEU A 125 9.98 -2.42 6.18
CA LEU A 125 10.33 -3.25 5.03
C LEU A 125 11.08 -4.53 5.42
N ILE A 126 12.09 -4.41 6.28
CA ILE A 126 12.95 -5.55 6.64
C ILE A 126 12.18 -6.60 7.47
N ARG A 127 11.22 -6.17 8.30
CA ARG A 127 10.48 -7.05 9.22
C ARG A 127 8.97 -6.91 9.05
N ALA A 128 8.52 -6.90 7.80
CA ALA A 128 7.14 -6.61 7.42
C ALA A 128 6.11 -7.45 8.17
N GLU A 129 6.17 -8.79 8.09
CA GLU A 129 5.09 -9.62 8.68
C GLU A 129 5.04 -9.50 10.21
N LYS A 130 6.22 -9.48 10.87
CA LYS A 130 6.29 -9.38 12.34
C LYS A 130 5.76 -8.03 12.84
N LEU A 131 6.12 -6.95 12.16
CA LEU A 131 5.70 -5.60 12.55
C LEU A 131 4.24 -5.34 12.20
N ALA A 132 3.78 -5.78 11.03
CA ALA A 132 2.36 -5.73 10.66
C ALA A 132 1.49 -6.42 11.71
N MET A 133 1.86 -7.63 12.16
CA MET A 133 1.16 -8.32 13.24
C MET A 133 1.24 -7.58 14.58
N ALA A 134 2.38 -6.95 14.89
CA ALA A 134 2.55 -6.24 16.16
C ALA A 134 1.69 -4.97 16.21
N THR A 135 1.53 -4.26 15.09
CA THR A 135 0.82 -2.98 15.02
C THR A 135 -0.64 -3.10 14.55
N ALA A 136 -1.06 -4.25 14.00
CA ALA A 136 -2.40 -4.46 13.48
C ALA A 136 -3.52 -4.14 14.48
N GLY A 137 -3.39 -4.53 15.75
CA GLY A 137 -4.41 -4.28 16.78
C GLY A 137 -4.65 -2.77 17.02
N PRO A 138 -3.61 -2.02 17.46
CA PRO A 138 -3.71 -0.57 17.63
C PRO A 138 -4.19 0.16 16.38
N MET A 139 -3.71 -0.26 15.20
CA MET A 139 -4.08 0.36 13.94
C MET A 139 -5.53 0.08 13.53
N LYS A 140 -6.06 -1.11 13.78
CA LYS A 140 -7.47 -1.42 13.54
C LYS A 140 -8.38 -0.52 14.38
N MET A 141 -8.04 -0.32 15.66
CA MET A 141 -8.79 0.59 16.53
C MET A 141 -8.73 2.03 16.01
N PHE A 142 -7.56 2.50 15.60
CA PHE A 142 -7.40 3.84 15.04
C PHE A 142 -8.17 4.04 13.72
N ALA A 143 -8.12 3.05 12.82
CA ALA A 143 -8.89 3.06 11.58
C ALA A 143 -10.41 3.07 11.83
N GLN A 144 -10.88 2.36 12.85
CA GLN A 144 -12.29 2.38 13.26
C GLN A 144 -12.70 3.75 13.82
N LEU A 145 -11.85 4.37 14.65
CA LEU A 145 -12.12 5.70 15.21
C LEU A 145 -12.15 6.79 14.13
N THR A 146 -11.25 6.71 13.15
CA THR A 146 -11.15 7.67 12.04
C THR A 146 -12.06 7.35 10.86
N TYR A 147 -12.79 6.23 10.92
CA TYR A 147 -13.70 5.77 9.88
C TYR A 147 -14.64 6.85 9.31
N PRO A 148 -15.37 7.67 10.11
CA PRO A 148 -16.28 8.66 9.54
C PRO A 148 -15.56 9.73 8.71
N ILE A 149 -14.34 10.11 9.11
CA ILE A 149 -13.51 11.08 8.39
C ILE A 149 -12.98 10.44 7.09
N VAL A 150 -12.47 9.22 7.19
CA VAL A 150 -11.96 8.48 6.03
C VAL A 150 -13.06 8.22 5.01
N TRP A 151 -14.26 7.85 5.45
CA TRP A 151 -15.41 7.64 4.58
C TRP A 151 -15.74 8.92 3.79
N LEU A 152 -15.78 10.07 4.46
CA LEU A 152 -16.03 11.36 3.80
C LEU A 152 -14.96 11.68 2.75
N LEU A 153 -13.68 11.42 3.03
CA LEU A 153 -12.58 11.64 2.09
C LEU A 153 -12.65 10.69 0.89
N ASN A 154 -13.00 9.42 1.13
CA ASN A 154 -13.16 8.42 0.06
C ASN A 154 -14.36 8.74 -0.85
N GLU A 155 -15.47 9.21 -0.29
CA GLU A 155 -16.62 9.67 -1.09
C GLU A 155 -16.27 10.93 -1.88
N SER A 156 -15.54 11.87 -1.29
CA SER A 156 -15.06 13.08 -1.99
C SER A 156 -14.16 12.70 -3.18
N SER A 157 -13.25 11.74 -2.98
CA SER A 157 -12.38 11.23 -4.03
C SER A 157 -13.19 10.50 -5.11
N SER A 158 -14.15 9.67 -4.72
CA SER A 158 -15.03 8.94 -5.65
C SER A 158 -15.90 9.89 -6.47
N LEU A 159 -16.38 10.98 -5.88
CA LEU A 159 -17.10 12.04 -6.58
C LEU A 159 -16.20 12.72 -7.63
N PHE A 160 -14.93 12.97 -7.29
CA PHE A 160 -13.94 13.49 -8.23
C PHE A 160 -13.73 12.52 -9.41
N PHE A 161 -13.49 11.23 -9.15
CA PHE A 161 -13.36 10.22 -10.21
C PHE A 161 -14.61 10.15 -11.11
N LYS A 162 -15.81 10.23 -10.54
CA LYS A 162 -17.08 10.29 -11.29
C LYS A 162 -17.17 11.55 -12.17
N LEU A 163 -16.78 12.71 -11.63
CA LEU A 163 -16.82 13.99 -12.36
C LEU A 163 -15.87 13.99 -13.56
N PHE A 164 -14.67 13.43 -13.39
CA PHE A 164 -13.64 13.35 -14.43
C PHE A 164 -13.75 12.09 -15.30
N LYS A 165 -14.78 11.24 -15.11
CA LYS A 165 -15.00 9.97 -15.81
C LYS A 165 -13.78 9.04 -15.81
N ILE A 166 -12.92 9.15 -14.79
CA ILE A 166 -11.78 8.26 -14.61
C ILE A 166 -12.34 6.98 -14.00
N ARG A 167 -12.55 5.96 -14.83
CA ARG A 167 -12.98 4.64 -14.36
C ARG A 167 -11.82 3.98 -13.63
N LYS A 168 -12.09 3.45 -12.42
CA LYS A 168 -11.19 2.49 -11.77
C LYS A 168 -11.01 1.34 -12.76
N SER A 169 -9.79 1.11 -13.23
CA SER A 169 -9.52 -0.02 -14.12
C SER A 169 -9.97 -1.28 -13.40
N ALA A 170 -11.02 -1.92 -13.91
CA ALA A 170 -11.47 -3.23 -13.48
C ALA A 170 -10.77 -4.33 -14.30
N ASN A 171 -9.58 -4.04 -14.86
CA ASN A 171 -8.80 -4.99 -15.65
C ASN A 171 -7.84 -5.80 -14.76
N ASP A 172 -8.34 -6.40 -13.68
CA ASP A 172 -7.69 -7.57 -13.06
C ASP A 172 -8.24 -8.88 -13.68
N ALA A 173 -9.08 -8.77 -14.72
CA ALA A 173 -9.41 -9.93 -15.55
C ALA A 173 -8.17 -10.27 -16.38
N ILE A 174 -7.40 -11.25 -15.90
CA ILE A 174 -6.26 -11.82 -16.62
C ILE A 174 -6.73 -12.19 -18.02
N THR A 175 -6.12 -11.59 -19.04
CA THR A 175 -6.47 -11.88 -20.42
C THR A 175 -5.82 -13.19 -20.86
N GLU A 176 -6.34 -13.83 -21.91
CA GLU A 176 -5.72 -15.02 -22.48
C GLU A 176 -4.26 -14.79 -22.88
N GLU A 177 -3.95 -13.61 -23.44
CA GLU A 177 -2.58 -13.21 -23.78
C GLU A 177 -1.68 -13.19 -22.54
N GLU A 178 -2.18 -12.68 -21.42
CA GLU A 178 -1.45 -12.60 -20.16
C GLU A 178 -1.24 -13.99 -19.53
N ILE A 179 -2.24 -14.89 -19.65
CA ILE A 179 -2.08 -16.32 -19.30
C ILE A 179 -0.98 -16.97 -20.17
N LYS A 180 -0.98 -16.69 -21.47
CA LYS A 180 0.01 -17.23 -22.41
C LYS A 180 1.43 -16.73 -22.09
N THR A 181 1.57 -15.46 -21.69
CA THR A 181 2.83 -14.89 -21.20
C THR A 181 3.32 -15.63 -19.96
N LEU A 182 2.45 -15.83 -18.95
CA LEU A 182 2.80 -16.54 -17.72
C LEU A 182 3.24 -17.99 -17.97
N ILE A 183 2.59 -18.70 -18.90
CA ILE A 183 2.97 -20.07 -19.27
C ILE A 183 4.35 -20.08 -19.92
N THR A 184 4.60 -19.17 -20.87
CA THR A 184 5.90 -19.04 -21.54
C THR A 184 7.01 -18.75 -20.53
N GLU A 185 6.79 -17.81 -19.62
CA GLU A 185 7.73 -17.49 -18.53
C GLU A 185 7.97 -18.70 -17.61
N GLY A 186 6.92 -19.49 -17.32
CA GLY A 186 7.01 -20.72 -16.54
C GLY A 186 7.84 -21.81 -17.22
N THR A 187 7.75 -21.92 -18.55
CA THR A 187 8.56 -22.84 -19.36
C THR A 187 10.03 -22.39 -19.40
N GLU A 188 10.29 -21.11 -19.64
CA GLU A 188 11.65 -20.55 -19.63
C GLU A 188 12.34 -20.69 -18.26
N ALA A 189 11.55 -20.56 -17.18
CA ALA A 189 12.02 -20.79 -15.81
C ALA A 189 12.20 -22.28 -15.45
N GLY A 190 11.82 -23.21 -16.35
CA GLY A 190 11.91 -24.65 -16.15
C GLY A 190 10.90 -25.21 -15.14
N THR A 191 9.84 -24.46 -14.84
CA THR A 191 8.76 -24.87 -13.92
C THR A 191 7.58 -25.55 -14.63
N ILE A 192 7.45 -25.35 -15.94
CA ILE A 192 6.48 -25.99 -16.82
C ILE A 192 7.27 -26.71 -17.91
N GLU A 193 6.92 -27.96 -18.21
CA GLU A 193 7.57 -28.70 -19.29
C GLU A 193 7.05 -28.21 -20.67
N GLU A 194 7.88 -28.26 -21.70
CA GLU A 194 7.48 -27.81 -23.06
C GLU A 194 6.23 -28.56 -23.57
N GLU A 195 6.09 -29.83 -23.17
CA GLU A 195 4.94 -30.70 -23.47
C GLU A 195 3.65 -30.18 -22.82
N GLU A 196 3.74 -29.67 -21.58
CA GLU A 196 2.60 -29.09 -20.86
C GLU A 196 2.16 -27.75 -21.48
N GLN A 197 3.12 -26.91 -21.90
CA GLN A 197 2.82 -25.69 -22.63
C GLN A 197 2.06 -25.99 -23.94
N GLU A 198 2.50 -26.99 -24.71
CA GLU A 198 1.86 -27.36 -25.97
C GLU A 198 0.40 -27.84 -25.75
N ILE A 199 0.16 -28.59 -24.67
CA ILE A 199 -1.19 -29.02 -24.30
C ILE A 199 -2.07 -27.80 -23.98
N ILE A 200 -1.57 -26.85 -23.19
CA ILE A 200 -2.35 -25.67 -22.79
C ILE A 200 -2.69 -24.80 -24.01
N GLU A 201 -1.75 -24.58 -24.93
CA GLU A 201 -2.00 -23.85 -26.18
C GLU A 201 -3.06 -24.53 -27.05
N ARG A 202 -3.02 -25.87 -27.16
CA ARG A 202 -4.03 -26.64 -27.90
C ARG A 202 -5.42 -26.55 -27.27
N VAL A 203 -5.52 -26.41 -25.94
CA VAL A 203 -6.81 -26.23 -25.24
C VAL A 203 -7.44 -24.88 -25.61
N PHE A 204 -6.66 -23.80 -25.67
CA PHE A 204 -7.15 -22.50 -26.15
C PHE A 204 -7.66 -22.60 -27.60
N HIS A 205 -6.87 -23.21 -28.49
CA HIS A 205 -7.27 -23.44 -29.88
C HIS A 205 -8.52 -24.33 -30.05
N LEU A 206 -8.75 -25.26 -29.12
CA LEU A 206 -9.94 -26.11 -29.14
C LEU A 206 -11.19 -25.33 -28.74
N SER A 207 -11.08 -24.41 -27.77
CA SER A 207 -12.18 -23.53 -27.35
C SER A 207 -12.69 -22.66 -28.51
N ASP A 208 -11.79 -22.21 -29.37
CA ASP A 208 -12.12 -21.37 -30.53
C ASP A 208 -12.56 -22.15 -31.78
N ARG A 209 -12.44 -23.48 -31.77
CA ARG A 209 -12.80 -24.31 -32.92
C ARG A 209 -14.32 -24.43 -33.05
N THR A 210 -14.79 -24.20 -34.27
CA THR A 210 -16.20 -24.44 -34.64
C THR A 210 -16.43 -25.92 -34.92
N ILE A 211 -17.64 -26.43 -34.63
CA ILE A 211 -18.04 -27.83 -34.93
C ILE A 211 -17.81 -28.17 -36.41
N THR A 212 -18.01 -27.20 -37.30
CA THR A 212 -17.76 -27.35 -38.73
C THR A 212 -16.31 -27.67 -39.09
N SER A 213 -15.35 -27.34 -38.22
CA SER A 213 -13.92 -27.65 -38.39
C SER A 213 -13.54 -29.08 -37.95
N LEU A 214 -14.45 -29.79 -37.30
CA LEU A 214 -14.25 -31.13 -36.76
C LEU A 214 -15.19 -32.18 -37.37
N MET A 215 -16.36 -31.77 -37.86
CA MET A 215 -17.32 -32.69 -38.47
C MET A 215 -16.80 -33.28 -39.78
N THR A 216 -17.11 -34.55 -40.02
CA THR A 216 -16.93 -35.18 -41.33
C THR A 216 -17.89 -34.54 -42.32
N HIS A 217 -17.39 -34.14 -43.50
CA HIS A 217 -18.21 -33.52 -44.52
C HIS A 217 -19.30 -34.50 -45.00
N ARG A 218 -20.50 -34.02 -45.31
CA ARG A 218 -21.66 -34.88 -45.67
C ARG A 218 -21.39 -35.86 -46.82
N SER A 219 -20.48 -35.50 -47.71
CA SER A 219 -20.07 -36.33 -48.85
C SER A 219 -19.23 -37.54 -48.45
N ASP A 220 -18.60 -37.49 -47.28
CA ASP A 220 -17.67 -38.50 -46.77
C ASP A 220 -18.32 -39.37 -45.66
N ILE A 221 -19.63 -39.17 -45.41
CA ILE A 221 -20.39 -39.95 -44.45
C ILE A 221 -20.78 -41.29 -45.11
N ILE A 222 -20.41 -42.40 -44.47
CA ILE A 222 -20.94 -43.73 -44.81
C ILE A 222 -22.34 -43.83 -44.20
N TRP A 223 -23.36 -43.96 -45.04
CA TRP A 223 -24.76 -44.09 -44.61
C TRP A 223 -25.41 -45.30 -45.28
N PHE A 224 -26.45 -45.83 -44.63
CA PHE A 224 -27.30 -46.91 -45.14
C PHE A 224 -28.69 -46.34 -45.41
N ASP A 225 -29.29 -46.73 -46.53
CA ASP A 225 -30.71 -46.44 -46.80
C ASP A 225 -31.57 -47.42 -45.99
N GLU A 226 -32.69 -46.95 -45.46
CA GLU A 226 -33.65 -47.81 -44.73
C GLU A 226 -34.44 -48.72 -45.70
N ASN A 227 -34.41 -48.42 -47.01
CA ASN A 227 -35.20 -49.10 -48.05
C ASN A 227 -34.40 -50.05 -48.96
N GLU A 228 -33.09 -50.27 -48.68
CA GLU A 228 -32.24 -51.31 -49.30
C GLU A 228 -31.69 -52.28 -48.25
#